data_AF-Q8T6M1-F1
#
_entry.id   AF-Q8T6M1-F1
#
_cell.length_a   1.000
_cell.length_b   1.000
_cell.length_c   1.000
_cell.angle_alpha   90.00
_cell.angle_beta   90.00
_cell.angle_gamma   90.00
#
_symmetry.space_group_name_H-M   'P 1'
#
loop_
_entity.id
_entity.type
_entity.pdbx_description
1 polymer ?
#
loop_
_entity_poly.entity_id
_entity_poly.type
_entity_poly.pdbx_seq_one_letter_code
_entity_poly.pdbx_strand_id
1 'polypeptide(L)'
;MDWAEGDLVWFDPGMGHPIPGEIQEVHRAAQVIVVQALIKGKPQTFALQPGEGSLRARQDLGSSGVEDMTLLDDLHEASLLWNLRLRYDKGLIYTFAGSILIAVNPYKM
;
A
#
# COMPACT_ATOMS: atom_id res chain seq x y z
N MET A 1 21.01 0.52 3.14
CA MET A 1 19.66 0.21 2.64
C MET A 1 18.91 -0.24 3.87
N ASP A 2 18.15 0.68 4.44
CA ASP A 2 17.79 0.65 5.86
C ASP A 2 16.38 0.09 6.03
N TRP A 3 16.09 -0.95 5.27
CA TRP A 3 14.88 -1.72 5.41
C TRP A 3 15.03 -2.76 6.52
N ALA A 4 13.95 -2.98 7.25
CA ALA A 4 13.79 -3.95 8.31
C ALA A 4 12.58 -4.87 8.04
N GLU A 5 12.58 -6.02 8.70
CA GLU A 5 11.41 -6.89 8.74
C GLU A 5 10.23 -6.17 9.40
N GLY A 6 9.05 -6.30 8.81
CA GLY A 6 7.82 -5.60 9.21
C GLY A 6 7.62 -4.23 8.55
N ASP A 7 8.61 -3.70 7.82
CA ASP A 7 8.43 -2.43 7.11
C ASP A 7 7.34 -2.55 6.05
N LEU A 8 6.42 -1.59 6.06
CA LEU A 8 5.36 -1.48 5.07
C LEU A 8 5.88 -0.75 3.85
N VAL A 9 5.65 -1.32 2.67
CA VAL A 9 6.20 -0.79 1.42
C VAL A 9 5.20 -0.76 0.29
N TRP A 10 5.40 0.19 -0.62
CA TRP A 10 4.91 0.13 -1.99
C TRP A 10 5.96 -0.52 -2.88
N PHE A 11 5.56 -1.44 -3.74
CA PHE A 11 6.44 -2.03 -4.74
C PHE A 11 5.65 -2.50 -5.96
N ASP A 12 6.31 -2.61 -7.12
CA ASP A 12 5.75 -3.10 -8.37
C ASP A 12 6.38 -4.46 -8.71
N PRO A 13 5.65 -5.59 -8.60
CA PRO A 13 6.15 -6.91 -8.97
C PRO A 13 6.23 -7.15 -10.50
N GLY A 14 6.22 -6.10 -11.33
CA GLY A 14 6.18 -6.18 -12.78
C GLY A 14 4.78 -6.06 -13.38
N MET A 15 3.82 -5.53 -12.62
CA MET A 15 2.45 -5.24 -13.06
C MET A 15 2.27 -3.82 -13.61
N GLY A 16 3.32 -2.98 -13.56
CA GLY A 16 3.31 -1.62 -14.07
C GLY A 16 2.63 -0.61 -13.13
N HIS A 17 2.29 -1.03 -11.92
CA HIS A 17 1.75 -0.17 -10.87
C HIS A 17 2.14 -0.70 -9.48
N PRO A 18 2.38 0.19 -8.50
CA PRO A 18 2.74 -0.21 -7.16
C PRO A 18 1.56 -0.79 -6.38
N ILE A 19 1.84 -1.82 -5.59
CA ILE A 19 0.92 -2.50 -4.69
C ILE A 19 1.46 -2.46 -3.25
N PRO A 20 0.61 -2.59 -2.23
CA PRO A 20 1.07 -2.61 -0.85
C PRO A 20 1.66 -3.98 -0.51
N GLY A 21 2.78 -3.97 0.19
CA GLY A 21 3.43 -5.15 0.74
C GLY A 21 4.04 -4.88 2.11
N GLU A 22 4.58 -5.94 2.68
CA GLU A 22 5.31 -5.95 3.95
C GLU A 22 6.62 -6.73 3.76
N ILE A 23 7.72 -6.17 4.25
CA ILE A 23 9.02 -6.84 4.20
C ILE A 23 9.02 -7.98 5.21
N GLN A 24 9.24 -9.20 4.73
CA GLN A 24 9.36 -10.40 5.55
C GLN A 24 10.82 -10.68 5.91
N GLU A 25 11.74 -10.55 4.96
CA GLU A 25 13.16 -10.85 5.20
C GLU A 25 14.07 -9.89 4.43
N VAL A 26 15.24 -9.58 5.00
CA VAL A 26 16.26 -8.74 4.36
C VAL A 26 17.59 -9.48 4.36
N HIS A 27 17.98 -10.03 3.22
CA HIS A 27 19.26 -10.70 3.04
C HIS A 27 20.36 -9.71 2.65
N ARG A 28 20.95 -9.04 3.64
CA ARG A 28 21.94 -7.95 3.42
C ARG A 28 23.15 -8.38 2.59
N ALA A 29 23.66 -9.60 2.78
CA ALA A 29 24.83 -10.10 2.05
C ALA A 29 24.55 -10.29 0.54
N ALA A 30 23.34 -10.74 0.20
CA ALA A 30 22.89 -10.92 -1.18
C ALA A 30 22.22 -9.66 -1.77
N GLN A 31 22.00 -8.64 -0.94
CA GLN A 31 21.22 -7.44 -1.27
C GLN A 31 19.80 -7.76 -1.79
N VAL A 32 19.18 -8.82 -1.27
CA VAL A 32 17.83 -9.25 -1.64
C VAL A 32 16.85 -8.89 -0.52
N ILE A 33 15.69 -8.36 -0.89
CA ILE A 33 14.58 -8.06 0.01
C ILE A 33 13.41 -8.97 -0.35
N VAL A 34 12.85 -9.64 0.65
CA VAL A 34 11.70 -10.52 0.49
C VAL A 34 10.45 -9.76 0.96
N VAL A 35 9.52 -9.51 0.05
CA VAL A 35 8.28 -8.78 0.31
C VAL A 35 7.09 -9.73 0.16
N GLN A 36 6.17 -9.71 1.11
CA GLN A 36 4.88 -10.38 1.01
C GLN A 36 3.79 -9.37 0.65
N ALA A 37 2.92 -9.75 -0.28
CA ALA A 37 1.76 -8.96 -0.66
C ALA A 37 0.53 -9.84 -0.90
N LEU A 38 -0.66 -9.25 -0.83
CA LEU A 38 -1.91 -9.94 -1.14
C LEU A 38 -2.27 -9.74 -2.62
N ILE A 39 -2.14 -10.79 -3.42
CA ILE A 39 -2.58 -10.80 -4.82
C ILE A 39 -3.90 -11.55 -4.91
N LYS A 40 -4.97 -10.84 -5.31
CA LYS A 40 -6.33 -11.41 -5.39
C LYS A 40 -6.75 -12.08 -4.06
N GLY A 41 -6.38 -11.47 -2.93
CA GLY A 41 -6.67 -11.96 -1.58
C GLY A 41 -5.81 -13.13 -1.10
N LYS A 42 -4.80 -13.56 -1.88
CA LYS A 42 -3.87 -14.62 -1.49
C LYS A 42 -2.48 -14.05 -1.18
N PRO A 43 -1.85 -14.43 -0.06
CA PRO A 43 -0.46 -14.06 0.22
C PRO A 43 0.46 -14.63 -0.85
N GLN A 44 1.31 -13.78 -1.41
CA GLN A 44 2.37 -14.13 -2.34
C GLN A 44 3.65 -13.40 -1.95
N THR A 45 4.77 -14.11 -2.04
CA THR A 45 6.09 -13.60 -1.69
C THR A 45 6.91 -13.31 -2.94
N PHE A 46 7.65 -12.20 -2.90
CA PHE A 46 8.49 -11.70 -3.99
C PHE A 46 9.90 -11.45 -3.46
N ALA A 47 10.91 -12.02 -4.11
CA ALA A 47 12.31 -11.71 -3.84
C ALA A 47 12.78 -10.62 -4.81
N LEU A 48 13.10 -9.44 -4.29
CA LEU A 48 13.48 -8.27 -5.06
C LEU A 48 15.00 -8.09 -4.99
N GLN A 49 15.64 -8.04 -6.16
CA GLN A 49 17.05 -7.69 -6.29
C GLN A 49 17.25 -6.16 -6.22
N PRO A 50 18.50 -5.67 -6.10
CA PRO A 50 18.76 -4.24 -6.10
C PRO A 50 18.23 -3.55 -7.36
N GLY A 51 17.39 -2.54 -7.18
CA GLY A 51 16.76 -1.79 -8.28
C GLY A 51 15.48 -2.40 -8.83
N GLU A 52 15.09 -3.60 -8.40
CA GLU A 52 13.80 -4.19 -8.73
C GLU A 52 12.68 -3.67 -7.83
N GLY A 53 11.45 -3.73 -8.32
CA GLY A 53 10.28 -3.46 -7.50
C GLY A 53 9.97 -2.00 -7.22
N SER A 54 10.85 -1.03 -7.55
CA SER A 54 10.63 0.40 -7.25
C SER A 54 10.15 0.64 -5.80
N LEU A 55 10.81 -0.01 -4.84
CA LEU A 55 10.46 0.02 -3.41
C LEU A 55 10.36 1.44 -2.85
N ARG A 56 9.27 1.73 -2.14
CA ARG A 56 9.04 2.98 -1.40
C ARG A 56 8.40 2.67 -0.06
N ALA A 57 8.66 3.49 0.95
CA ALA A 57 7.99 3.36 2.25
C ALA A 57 6.48 3.61 2.07
N ARG A 58 5.66 2.87 2.81
CA ARG A 58 4.22 3.04 2.84
C ARG A 58 3.77 3.45 4.24
N GLN A 59 2.94 4.48 4.32
CA GLN A 59 2.32 4.88 5.58
C GLN A 59 1.35 3.78 6.07
N ASP A 60 1.37 3.51 7.37
CA ASP A 60 0.32 2.69 7.99
C ASP A 60 -0.93 3.56 8.23
N LEU A 61 -2.00 3.27 7.50
CA LEU A 61 -3.28 3.97 7.62
C LEU A 61 -4.24 3.25 8.59
N GLY A 62 -3.79 2.17 9.22
CA GLY A 62 -4.62 1.32 10.08
C GLY A 62 -5.76 0.63 9.31
N SER A 63 -6.69 0.05 10.07
CA SER A 63 -7.75 -0.78 9.47
C SER A 63 -8.87 -0.01 8.75
N SER A 64 -8.98 1.29 8.98
CA SER A 64 -10.07 2.14 8.46
C SER A 64 -9.59 3.27 7.56
N GLY A 65 -8.29 3.41 7.30
CA GLY A 65 -7.77 4.54 6.54
C GLY A 65 -7.92 5.88 7.27
N VAL A 66 -7.60 6.96 6.56
CA VAL A 66 -7.74 8.35 7.01
C VAL A 66 -8.97 9.01 6.41
N GLU A 67 -9.68 9.83 7.19
CA GLU A 67 -10.90 10.51 6.74
C GLU A 67 -10.63 11.65 5.76
N ASP A 68 -9.48 12.33 5.90
CA ASP A 68 -9.01 13.38 5.00
C ASP A 68 -7.64 12.99 4.44
N MET A 69 -7.57 12.86 3.12
CA MET A 69 -6.36 12.44 2.40
C MET A 69 -5.26 13.51 2.38
N THR A 70 -5.53 14.73 2.86
CA THR A 70 -4.48 15.73 3.10
C THR A 70 -3.55 15.35 4.26
N LEU A 71 -3.93 14.34 5.07
CA LEU A 71 -3.13 13.79 6.16
C LEU A 71 -2.17 12.67 5.72
N LEU A 72 -2.16 12.31 4.44
CA LEU A 72 -1.25 11.30 3.90
C LEU A 72 0.14 11.89 3.71
N ASP A 73 1.16 11.23 4.27
CA ASP A 73 2.56 11.60 4.08
C ASP A 73 3.11 11.09 2.75
N ASP A 74 2.65 9.91 2.29
CA ASP A 74 3.07 9.26 1.06
C ASP A 74 2.10 9.51 -0.10
N LEU A 75 1.79 10.78 -0.40
CA LEU A 75 0.76 11.19 -1.34
C LEU A 75 1.09 10.86 -2.82
N HIS A 76 0.54 9.75 -3.33
CA HIS A 76 0.58 9.35 -4.73
C HIS A 76 -0.65 8.51 -5.10
N GLU A 77 -0.83 8.17 -6.38
CA GLU A 77 -2.04 7.47 -6.85
C GLU A 77 -2.37 6.19 -6.06
N ALA A 78 -1.37 5.31 -5.83
CA ALA A 78 -1.61 4.08 -5.08
C ALA A 78 -1.97 4.28 -3.60
N SER A 79 -1.45 5.29 -2.90
CA SER A 79 -1.82 5.56 -1.51
C SER A 79 -3.23 6.14 -1.39
N LEU A 80 -3.63 7.01 -2.33
CA LEU A 80 -5.01 7.50 -2.46
C LEU A 80 -6.00 6.35 -2.69
N LEU A 81 -5.72 5.49 -3.68
CA LEU A 81 -6.56 4.33 -4.00
C LEU A 81 -6.64 3.34 -2.83
N TRP A 82 -5.53 3.13 -2.14
CA TRP A 82 -5.48 2.26 -0.97
C TRP A 82 -6.31 2.78 0.19
N ASN A 83 -6.24 4.09 0.48
CA ASN A 83 -7.08 4.70 1.50
C ASN A 83 -8.57 4.52 1.17
N LEU A 84 -8.97 4.83 -0.07
CA LEU A 84 -10.35 4.64 -0.53
C LEU A 84 -10.78 3.17 -0.44
N ARG A 85 -9.90 2.22 -0.79
CA ARG A 85 -10.16 0.79 -0.68
C ARG A 85 -10.40 0.36 0.77
N LEU A 86 -9.50 0.72 1.69
CA LEU A 86 -9.64 0.39 3.12
C LEU A 86 -10.96 0.94 3.68
N ARG A 87 -11.27 2.19 3.38
CA ARG A 87 -12.50 2.85 3.83
C ARG A 87 -13.75 2.19 3.26
N TYR A 88 -13.75 1.90 1.96
CA TYR A 88 -14.85 1.21 1.30
C TYR A 88 -15.11 -0.18 1.89
N ASP A 89 -14.05 -0.96 2.13
CA ASP A 89 -14.16 -2.29 2.75
C ASP A 89 -14.74 -2.24 4.17
N LYS A 90 -14.62 -1.10 4.87
CA LYS A 90 -15.27 -0.80 6.15
C LYS A 90 -16.66 -0.16 6.03
N GLY A 91 -17.16 0.06 4.82
CA GLY A 91 -18.44 0.74 4.58
C GLY A 91 -18.39 2.26 4.75
N LEU A 92 -17.21 2.86 4.86
CA LEU A 92 -16.99 4.29 4.95
C LEU A 92 -16.90 4.89 3.53
N ILE A 93 -18.06 5.17 2.93
CA ILE A 93 -18.14 5.56 1.51
C ILE A 93 -17.78 7.02 1.23
N TYR A 94 -17.57 7.82 2.27
CA TYR A 94 -17.22 9.25 2.19
C TYR A 94 -15.80 9.49 2.70
N THR A 95 -14.99 10.18 1.90
CA THR A 95 -13.60 10.52 2.21
C THR A 95 -13.28 11.92 1.71
N PHE A 96 -12.69 12.76 2.55
CA PHE A 96 -12.26 14.10 2.18
C PHE A 96 -10.89 14.09 1.49
N ALA A 97 -10.70 15.07 0.63
CA ALA A 97 -9.41 15.50 0.12
C ALA A 97 -9.37 17.04 0.27
N GLY A 98 -9.09 17.49 1.49
CA GLY A 98 -9.24 18.89 1.88
C GLY A 98 -10.69 19.35 1.69
N SER A 99 -10.90 20.36 0.84
CA SER A 99 -12.25 20.90 0.58
C SER A 99 -13.12 20.03 -0.34
N ILE A 100 -12.58 18.96 -0.92
CA ILE A 100 -13.29 18.08 -1.85
C ILE A 100 -13.81 16.86 -1.07
N LEU A 101 -15.06 16.47 -1.31
CA LEU A 101 -15.63 15.21 -0.79
C LEU A 101 -15.71 14.16 -1.92
N ILE A 102 -15.09 13.00 -1.69
CA ILE A 102 -15.16 11.85 -2.57
C ILE A 102 -16.16 10.85 -2.01
N ALA A 103 -17.10 10.39 -2.84
CA ALA A 103 -18.09 9.37 -2.49
C ALA A 103 -17.95 8.13 -3.39
N VAL A 104 -17.81 6.94 -2.80
CA VAL A 104 -17.71 5.67 -3.53
C VAL A 104 -19.02 4.88 -3.36
N ASN A 105 -19.78 4.73 -4.44
CA ASN A 105 -21.07 4.04 -4.40
C ASN A 105 -20.91 2.57 -3.96
N PRO A 106 -21.55 2.13 -2.85
CA PRO A 106 -21.44 0.75 -2.38
C PRO A 106 -22.27 -0.26 -3.17
N TYR A 107 -23.18 0.20 -4.03
CA TYR A 107 -24.14 -0.62 -4.78
C TYR A 107 -24.89 -1.67 -3.93
N LYS A 108 -24.99 -1.44 -2.61
CA LYS A 108 -25.78 -2.27 -1.70
C LYS A 108 -27.27 -1.96 -1.93
N MET A 109 -28.06 -3.01 -2.16
CA MET A 109 -29.52 -2.94 -2.21
C MET A 109 -30.12 -3.02 -0.82
#